data_AF-A0A9X7M5M5-F1
#
_entry.id   AF-A0A9X7M5M5-F1
#
_cell.length_a   1.000
_cell.length_b   1.000
_cell.length_c   1.000
_cell.angle_alpha   90.00
_cell.angle_beta   90.00
_cell.angle_gamma   90.00
#
_symmetry.space_group_name_H-M   'P 1'
#
loop_
_entity.id
_entity.type
_entity.pdbx_description
1 polymer ?
#
loop_
_entity_poly.entity_id
_entity_poly.type
_entity_poly.pdbx_seq_one_letter_code
_entity_poly.pdbx_strand_id
1 'polypeptide(L)'
;MEKENIFKWKHYQPDIILLTVRWYLRYNLSLRDLAEMMEERGFSLAHTTIMRWVHQYGPELNERIRTHLKLTNNSWRVDETYIKIKGEKMYLYRAIDSEGNTIDFYLSRKRDAKAAKCF
;
A
#
# COMPACT_ATOMS: atom_id res chain seq x y z
N MET A 1 -18.76 20.35 -9.31
CA MET A 1 -17.35 20.46 -8.87
C MET A 1 -16.53 19.61 -9.83
N GLU A 2 -15.73 20.23 -10.69
CA GLU A 2 -14.88 19.48 -11.63
C GLU A 2 -13.94 18.58 -10.82
N LYS A 3 -13.93 17.28 -11.12
CA LYS A 3 -12.99 16.35 -10.47
C LYS A 3 -11.59 16.75 -10.89
N GLU A 4 -10.75 17.12 -9.93
CA GLU A 4 -9.35 17.43 -10.18
C GLU A 4 -8.65 16.25 -10.86
N ASN A 5 -8.05 16.49 -12.03
CA ASN A 5 -7.34 15.46 -12.77
C ASN A 5 -5.94 15.24 -12.16
N ILE A 6 -5.83 14.25 -11.27
CA ILE A 6 -4.58 13.86 -10.59
C ILE A 6 -3.47 13.36 -11.54
N PHE A 7 -3.80 13.09 -12.81
CA PHE A 7 -2.85 12.67 -13.84
C PHE A 7 -2.49 13.78 -14.82
N LYS A 8 -2.91 15.02 -14.57
CA LYS A 8 -2.55 16.16 -15.40
C LYS A 8 -1.02 16.26 -15.52
N TRP A 9 -0.53 16.49 -16.74
CA TRP A 9 0.89 16.64 -17.07
C TRP A 9 1.76 15.39 -16.86
N LYS A 10 1.16 14.19 -16.79
CA LYS A 10 1.93 12.94 -16.75
C LYS A 10 2.26 12.48 -18.16
N HIS A 11 3.51 12.04 -18.33
CA HIS A 11 4.00 11.53 -19.62
C HIS A 11 3.32 10.21 -20.01
N TYR A 12 3.05 9.36 -19.02
CA TYR A 12 2.41 8.07 -19.21
C TYR A 12 0.89 8.17 -19.04
N GLN A 13 0.16 7.32 -19.76
CA GLN A 13 -1.29 7.24 -19.65
C GLN A 13 -1.71 6.87 -18.21
N PRO A 14 -2.83 7.43 -17.70
CA PRO A 14 -3.33 7.15 -16.36
C PRO A 14 -3.47 5.66 -16.06
N ASP A 15 -3.94 4.86 -17.02
CA ASP A 15 -4.17 3.43 -16.84
C ASP A 15 -2.88 2.65 -16.59
N ILE A 16 -1.79 3.03 -17.26
CA ILE A 16 -0.47 2.43 -17.07
C ILE A 16 0.07 2.74 -15.67
N ILE A 17 -0.06 4.01 -15.25
CA ILE A 17 0.35 4.45 -13.91
C ILE A 17 -0.44 3.68 -12.85
N LEU A 18 -1.77 3.64 -12.99
CA LEU A 18 -2.67 2.97 -12.05
C LEU A 18 -2.41 1.46 -12.00
N LEU A 19 -2.23 0.80 -13.14
CA LEU A 19 -1.94 -0.63 -13.19
C LEU A 19 -0.65 -0.96 -12.44
N THR A 20 0.41 -0.19 -12.69
CA THR A 20 1.72 -0.39 -12.07
C THR A 20 1.66 -0.16 -10.55
N VAL A 21 1.02 0.93 -10.12
CA VAL A 21 0.84 1.22 -8.68
C VAL A 21 0.00 0.14 -8.01
N ARG A 22 -1.10 -0.29 -8.64
CA ARG A 22 -1.96 -1.38 -8.12
C ARG A 22 -1.17 -2.66 -7.96
N TRP A 23 -0.35 -3.03 -8.93
CA TRP A 23 0.46 -4.25 -8.87
C TRP A 23 1.48 -4.21 -7.75
N TYR A 24 2.16 -3.08 -7.57
CA TYR A 24 3.06 -2.89 -6.43
C TYR A 24 2.36 -3.04 -5.08
N LEU A 25 1.16 -2.46 -4.94
CA LEU A 25 0.43 -2.48 -3.67
C LEU A 25 -0.26 -3.83 -3.39
N ARG A 26 -0.59 -4.61 -4.42
CA ARG A 26 -1.35 -5.86 -4.28
C ARG A 26 -0.49 -7.12 -4.21
N TYR A 27 0.63 -7.15 -4.93
CA TYR A 27 1.46 -8.35 -5.08
C TYR A 27 2.82 -8.15 -4.44
N ASN A 28 3.51 -9.26 -4.13
CA ASN A 28 4.87 -9.24 -3.60
C ASN A 28 5.89 -9.04 -4.73
N LEU A 29 5.78 -7.94 -5.46
CA LEU A 29 6.66 -7.58 -6.58
C LEU A 29 7.60 -6.45 -6.16
N SER A 30 8.88 -6.60 -6.49
CA SER A 30 9.85 -5.53 -6.34
C SER A 30 9.62 -4.44 -7.39
N LEU A 31 10.08 -3.21 -7.13
CA LEU A 31 10.04 -2.13 -8.13
C LEU A 31 10.86 -2.46 -9.39
N ARG A 32 11.85 -3.34 -9.28
CA ARG A 32 12.66 -3.78 -10.42
C ARG A 32 11.90 -4.81 -11.25
N ASP A 33 11.23 -5.75 -10.59
CA ASP A 33 10.37 -6.74 -11.24
C ASP A 33 9.28 -6.03 -12.05
N LEU A 34 8.66 -4.99 -11.48
CA LEU A 34 7.67 -4.19 -12.21
C LEU A 34 8.27 -3.43 -13.39
N ALA A 35 9.49 -2.91 -13.27
CA ALA A 35 10.14 -2.24 -14.39
C ALA A 35 10.41 -3.22 -15.55
N GLU A 36 10.88 -4.43 -15.24
CA GLU A 36 11.09 -5.51 -16.20
C GLU A 36 9.78 -5.95 -16.87
N MET A 37 8.74 -6.20 -16.09
CA MET A 37 7.40 -6.55 -16.61
C MET A 37 6.80 -5.46 -17.51
N MET A 38 7.15 -4.20 -17.29
CA MET A 38 6.69 -3.09 -18.12
C MET A 38 7.52 -2.95 -19.40
N GLU A 39 8.81 -3.25 -19.35
CA GLU A 39 9.68 -3.32 -20.52
C GLU A 39 9.22 -4.44 -21.48
N GLU A 40 8.84 -5.61 -20.96
CA GLU A 40 8.22 -6.70 -21.76
C GLU A 40 6.95 -6.26 -22.51
N ARG A 41 6.27 -5.22 -22.01
CA ARG A 41 5.06 -4.64 -22.60
C ARG A 41 5.35 -3.43 -23.50
N GLY A 42 6.62 -3.12 -23.74
CA GLY A 42 7.06 -2.01 -24.59
C GLY A 42 7.14 -0.66 -23.87
N PHE A 43 7.13 -0.62 -22.53
CA PHE A 43 7.26 0.61 -21.75
C PHE A 43 8.60 0.66 -21.02
N SER A 44 9.51 1.54 -21.46
CA SER A 44 10.79 1.70 -20.79
C SER A 44 10.67 2.61 -19.56
N LEU A 45 10.53 1.96 -18.39
CA LEU A 45 10.32 2.61 -17.10
C LEU A 45 11.49 2.36 -16.15
N ALA A 46 12.02 3.42 -15.55
CA ALA A 46 12.90 3.27 -14.41
C ALA A 46 12.09 2.85 -13.16
N HIS A 47 12.62 1.92 -12.36
CA HIS A 47 12.03 1.52 -11.07
C HIS A 47 11.78 2.71 -10.12
N THR A 48 12.59 3.78 -10.21
CA THR A 48 12.40 5.02 -9.45
C THR A 48 11.20 5.85 -9.91
N THR A 49 10.82 5.76 -11.19
CA THR A 49 9.57 6.36 -11.70
C THR A 49 8.37 5.68 -11.06
N ILE A 50 8.40 4.35 -10.99
CA ILE A 50 7.35 3.55 -10.33
C ILE A 50 7.28 3.90 -8.84
N MET A 51 8.42 4.00 -8.16
CA MET A 51 8.48 4.45 -6.76
C MET A 51 7.79 5.80 -6.54
N ARG A 52 8.07 6.78 -7.41
CA ARG A 52 7.45 8.12 -7.34
C ARG A 52 5.93 8.05 -7.53
N TRP A 53 5.45 7.21 -8.45
CA TRP A 53 4.01 6.99 -8.63
C TRP A 53 3.37 6.34 -7.42
N VAL A 54 4.00 5.33 -6.83
CA VAL A 54 3.51 4.68 -5.61
C VAL A 54 3.40 5.69 -4.47
N HIS A 55 4.42 6.52 -4.27
CA HIS A 55 4.38 7.56 -3.23
C HIS A 55 3.31 8.62 -3.50
N GLN A 56 3.12 9.02 -4.75
CA GLN A 56 2.15 10.05 -5.11
C GLN A 56 0.71 9.54 -5.05
N TYR A 57 0.44 8.36 -5.61
CA TYR A 57 -0.93 7.86 -5.84
C TYR A 57 -1.37 6.81 -4.82
N GLY A 58 -0.45 6.20 -4.08
CA GLY A 58 -0.76 5.22 -3.04
C GLY A 58 -1.72 5.77 -1.97
N PRO A 59 -1.48 6.95 -1.38
CA PRO A 59 -2.38 7.54 -0.39
C PRO A 59 -3.79 7.78 -0.94
N GLU A 60 -3.90 8.38 -2.13
CA GLU A 60 -5.17 8.65 -2.81
C GLU A 60 -5.96 7.37 -3.10
N LEU A 61 -5.27 6.33 -3.59
CA LEU A 61 -5.88 5.02 -3.81
C LEU A 61 -6.38 4.40 -2.51
N ASN A 62 -5.59 4.47 -1.45
CA ASN A 62 -5.96 3.95 -0.14
C ASN A 62 -7.20 4.67 0.41
N GLU A 63 -7.26 6.01 0.31
CA GLU A 63 -8.42 6.79 0.76
C GLU A 63 -9.70 6.41 -0.01
N ARG A 64 -9.61 6.32 -1.34
CA ARG A 64 -10.76 5.91 -2.16
C ARG A 64 -11.20 4.47 -1.86
N ILE A 65 -10.25 3.54 -1.73
CA ILE A 65 -10.54 2.13 -1.45
C ILE A 65 -11.15 1.94 -0.06
N ARG A 66 -10.71 2.70 0.95
CA ARG A 66 -11.24 2.61 2.32
C ARG A 66 -12.75 2.77 2.40
N THR A 67 -13.35 3.61 1.55
CA THR A 67 -14.82 3.78 1.50
C THR A 67 -15.56 2.54 0.97
N HIS A 68 -14.86 1.65 0.28
CA HIS A 68 -15.39 0.39 -0.26
C HIS A 68 -15.06 -0.82 0.62
N LEU A 69 -14.27 -0.66 1.69
CA LEU A 69 -14.01 -1.74 2.63
C LEU A 69 -15.28 -2.02 3.44
N LYS A 70 -15.58 -3.31 3.63
CA LYS A 70 -16.73 -3.74 4.42
C LYS A 70 -16.57 -3.28 5.88
N LEU A 71 -17.69 -2.93 6.51
CA LEU A 71 -17.76 -2.71 7.95
C LEU A 71 -17.31 -3.99 8.67
N THR A 72 -16.38 -3.83 9.60
CA THR A 72 -15.78 -4.91 10.37
C THR A 72 -16.75 -5.38 11.44
N ASN A 73 -16.78 -6.69 11.71
CA ASN A 73 -17.66 -7.28 12.72
C ASN A 73 -17.28 -6.90 14.17
N ASN A 74 -18.09 -7.33 15.14
CA ASN A 74 -17.90 -7.02 16.58
C ASN A 74 -16.71 -7.73 17.24
N SER A 75 -15.94 -8.55 16.52
CA SER A 75 -14.84 -9.33 17.10
C SER A 75 -13.56 -9.19 16.27
N TRP A 76 -12.51 -8.67 16.89
CA TRP A 76 -11.23 -8.48 16.24
C TRP A 76 -10.10 -9.14 17.03
N ARG A 77 -9.01 -9.44 16.32
CA ARG A 77 -7.77 -9.99 16.86
C ARG A 77 -6.62 -9.11 16.42
N VAL A 78 -5.59 -9.03 17.25
CA VAL A 78 -4.33 -8.38 16.91
C VAL A 78 -3.29 -9.43 16.62
N ASP A 79 -2.67 -9.32 15.46
CA ASP A 79 -1.49 -10.07 15.09
C ASP A 79 -0.25 -9.17 15.21
N GLU A 80 0.83 -9.70 15.79
CA GLU A 80 2.10 -8.99 15.97
C GLU A 80 3.19 -9.69 15.14
N THR A 81 3.87 -8.94 14.28
CA THR A 81 5.00 -9.44 13.49
C THR A 81 6.15 -8.45 13.53
N TYR A 82 7.39 -8.93 13.52
CA TYR A 82 8.55 -8.06 13.39
C TYR A 82 8.97 -7.89 11.92
N ILE A 83 9.27 -6.66 11.52
CA ILE A 83 9.79 -6.33 10.19
C ILE A 83 11.06 -5.49 10.31
N LYS A 84 11.98 -5.64 9.35
CA LYS A 84 13.24 -4.88 9.33
C LYS A 84 13.11 -3.67 8.40
N ILE A 85 13.19 -2.47 8.95
CA ILE A 85 13.12 -1.21 8.20
C ILE A 85 14.44 -0.48 8.34
N LYS A 86 15.13 -0.23 7.22
CA LYS A 86 16.44 0.46 7.18
C LYS A 86 17.49 -0.11 8.15
N GLY A 87 17.47 -1.42 8.39
CA GLY A 87 18.40 -2.07 9.31
C GLY A 87 17.85 -2.31 10.71
N GLU A 88 16.82 -1.58 11.12
CA GLU A 88 16.23 -1.66 12.47
C GLU A 88 15.05 -2.63 12.52
N LYS A 89 14.93 -3.42 13.60
CA LYS A 89 13.75 -4.26 13.85
C LYS A 89 12.62 -3.39 14.40
N MET A 90 11.46 -3.48 13.77
CA MET A 90 10.23 -2.79 14.13
C MET A 90 9.12 -3.83 14.35
N TYR A 91 8.14 -3.51 15.19
CA TYR A 91 6.97 -4.34 15.47
C TYR A 91 5.78 -3.77 14.73
N LEU A 92 5.23 -4.56 13.82
CA LEU A 92 4.01 -4.30 13.08
C LEU A 92 2.86 -5.05 13.75
N TYR A 93 1.88 -4.30 14.23
CA TYR A 93 0.62 -4.81 14.74
C TYR A 93 -0.44 -4.65 13.66
N ARG A 94 -1.26 -5.68 13.46
CA ARG A 94 -2.37 -5.67 12.51
C ARG A 94 -3.64 -6.08 13.24
N ALA A 95 -4.64 -5.22 13.24
CA ALA A 95 -5.98 -5.56 13.70
C ALA A 95 -6.76 -6.20 12.53
N ILE A 96 -7.33 -7.37 12.78
CA ILE A 96 -8.08 -8.16 11.79
C ILE A 96 -9.41 -8.56 12.42
N ASP A 97 -10.49 -8.49 11.66
CA ASP A 97 -11.80 -8.98 12.09
C ASP A 97 -11.89 -10.53 12.02
N SER A 98 -13.00 -11.10 12.48
CA SER A 98 -13.20 -12.55 12.42
C SER A 98 -13.27 -13.17 11.01
N GLU A 99 -13.52 -12.37 9.97
CA GLU A 99 -13.58 -12.81 8.57
C GLU A 99 -12.22 -12.67 7.86
N GLY A 100 -11.20 -12.15 8.54
CA GLY A 100 -9.89 -11.92 7.97
C GLY A 100 -9.73 -10.56 7.30
N ASN A 101 -10.70 -9.65 7.43
CA ASN A 101 -10.58 -8.29 6.91
C ASN A 101 -9.68 -7.45 7.83
N THR A 102 -8.73 -6.75 7.24
CA THR A 102 -7.87 -5.82 7.94
C THR A 102 -8.66 -4.60 8.40
N ILE A 103 -8.57 -4.29 9.70
CA ILE A 103 -9.15 -3.10 10.32
C ILE A 103 -8.15 -1.94 10.23
N ASP A 104 -6.96 -2.14 10.82
CA ASP A 104 -5.92 -1.12 10.84
C ASP A 104 -4.54 -1.73 11.14
N PHE A 105 -3.49 -0.91 11.00
CA PHE A 105 -2.11 -1.28 11.28
C PHE A 105 -1.43 -0.24 12.15
N TYR A 106 -0.57 -0.71 13.05
CA TYR A 106 0.26 0.15 13.89
C TYR A 106 1.71 -0.32 13.86
N LEU A 107 2.64 0.60 13.64
CA LEU A 107 4.07 0.30 13.59
C LEU A 107 4.78 0.96 14.77
N SER A 108 5.48 0.17 15.57
CA SER A 108 6.24 0.64 16.74
C SER A 108 7.69 0.16 16.71
N ARG A 109 8.59 0.96 17.29
CA ARG A 109 9.98 0.54 17.57
C ARG A 109 10.06 -0.47 18.72
N LYS A 110 9.05 -0.47 19.61
CA LYS A 110 9.05 -1.26 20.84
C LYS A 110 7.88 -2.24 20.83
N ARG A 111 8.11 -3.40 21.45
CA ARG A 111 7.05 -4.33 21.77
C ARG A 111 6.40 -3.88 23.08
N ASP A 112 5.16 -3.42 23.03
CA ASP A 112 4.47 -2.96 24.22
C ASP A 112 2.96 -3.23 24.15
N ALA A 113 2.36 -3.43 25.33
CA ALA A 113 0.93 -3.70 25.45
C ALA A 113 0.05 -2.49 25.12
N LYS A 114 0.65 -1.28 25.07
CA LYS A 114 -0.07 -0.05 24.72
C LYS A 114 -0.35 -0.01 23.22
N ALA A 115 0.65 -0.32 22.40
CA ALA A 115 0.57 -0.45 20.96
C ALA A 115 -0.46 -1.49 20.53
N ALA A 116 -0.52 -2.63 21.24
CA ALA A 116 -1.52 -3.66 21.00
C ALA A 116 -2.97 -3.21 21.27
N LYS A 117 -3.17 -2.11 22.03
CA LYS A 117 -4.48 -1.56 22.40
C LYS A 117 -4.84 -0.27 21.65
N CYS A 118 -4.07 0.11 20.63
CA CYS A 118 -4.30 1.35 19.87
C CYS A 118 -5.35 1.23 18.75
N PHE A 119 -6.03 0.09 18.66
CA PHE A 119 -6.98 -0.27 17.60
C PHE A 119 -8.42 -0.18 18.07
#